data_AF-A0A7K1FY88-F1
#
_entry.id   AF-A0A7K1FY88-F1
#
_cell.length_a   1.000
_cell.length_b   1.000
_cell.length_c   1.000
_cell.angle_alpha   90.00
_cell.angle_beta   90.00
_cell.angle_gamma   90.00
#
_symmetry.space_group_name_H-M   'P 1'
#
loop_
_entity.id
_entity.type
_entity.pdbx_description
1 polymer ?
#
loop_
_entity_poly.entity_id
_entity_poly.type
_entity_poly.pdbx_seq_one_letter_code
_entity_poly.pdbx_strand_id
1 'polypeptide(L)'
;MSRIRIVGGTITKTTAGDHNIYSDGNIIYNSGKAITETSDEGITYGEPKDAPPSSKLHFTDGWWALDKEGKKKIKRALPGMTVYFHLKTKDIPNGHSVFLSLFDEDNHEKEEPQNTNGKKDKDDQIKLVNSKTKKELLVAKVQDNKIVQKINLSSLASFIIDEQDKCLELYFRCSYKIENVQYPSNIEDYLKVGAIVIDRYKMPGLNANGSAIADDMTYGKGVKHIGPVYTSDILEKFKKEYEKNGFDIQKHAQFSHQETGVENKAKYSRDECYKTSYKVNIPLINKIIPEISTGLDVRLFDKFSTENLFWDFEQTATLYFATGELQENIKRMIAKFKRNEGGVYEDKILTKYVSDNPNTAKYCMSVEDYIAEQLKQNTADLKKAEDAKPYFGGAEEITKNRKLKNKDYFTKPVYSYDTLSNVTGGLTIALNDIWAAEVLLKELNTDNDNYKAKYQVTLWDHFGLDLPDMEKVFNIIPSVGETFLTWFILQHLRGYKPFITKMTFEREFAGNINDGKNERENKRKDEERKKAQQWAEKERAKMMREPKF
;
A
#
# COMPACT_ATOMS: atom_id res chain seq x y z
N MET A 1 -15.35 7.34 -35.82
CA MET A 1 -14.00 7.69 -35.31
C MET A 1 -13.72 9.13 -35.73
N SER A 2 -13.66 10.10 -34.81
CA SER A 2 -13.30 11.48 -35.15
C SER A 2 -11.82 11.71 -34.84
N ARG A 3 -10.99 11.91 -35.88
CA ARG A 3 -9.60 12.29 -35.71
C ARG A 3 -9.47 13.80 -35.90
N ILE A 4 -9.33 14.55 -34.81
CA ILE A 4 -9.04 15.98 -34.86
C ILE A 4 -7.53 16.16 -34.71
N ARG A 5 -6.91 16.83 -35.68
CA ARG A 5 -5.48 17.15 -35.67
C ARG A 5 -5.32 18.65 -35.95
N ILE A 6 -4.77 19.37 -34.98
CA ILE A 6 -4.45 20.81 -35.09
C ILE A 6 -2.95 20.92 -35.33
N VAL A 7 -2.54 21.66 -36.36
CA VAL A 7 -1.14 21.76 -36.79
C VAL A 7 -0.75 23.23 -36.89
N GLY A 8 0.25 23.65 -36.10
CA GLY A 8 0.80 25.01 -36.11
C GLY A 8 1.98 25.23 -37.06
N GLY A 9 2.28 24.28 -37.97
CA GLY A 9 3.44 24.27 -38.86
C GLY A 9 3.27 23.38 -40.11
N THR A 10 4.36 23.11 -40.84
CA THR A 10 4.33 22.32 -42.09
C THR A 10 4.41 20.82 -41.80
N ILE A 11 3.52 20.02 -42.40
CA ILE A 11 3.61 18.55 -42.41
C ILE A 11 3.71 18.07 -43.85
N THR A 12 4.75 17.31 -44.17
CA THR A 12 4.90 16.62 -45.45
C THR A 12 4.82 15.11 -45.21
N LYS A 13 3.89 14.43 -45.90
CA LYS A 13 3.78 12.96 -45.88
C LYS A 13 3.74 12.44 -47.31
N THR A 14 4.76 11.68 -47.68
CA THR A 14 4.82 10.97 -48.96
C THR A 14 4.39 9.52 -48.73
N THR A 15 3.42 9.04 -49.49
CA THR A 15 2.96 7.63 -49.47
C THR A 15 3.04 7.05 -50.87
N ALA A 16 3.49 5.80 -51.00
CA ALA A 16 3.42 5.03 -52.24
C ALA A 16 2.18 4.12 -52.21
N GLY A 17 1.44 4.05 -53.31
CA GLY A 17 0.18 3.29 -53.43
C GLY A 17 -1.08 4.07 -53.04
N ASP A 18 -2.21 3.36 -52.94
CA ASP A 18 -3.54 3.95 -52.71
C ASP A 18 -3.71 4.51 -51.29
N HIS A 19 -4.34 5.69 -51.18
CA HIS A 19 -4.73 6.30 -49.91
C HIS A 19 -6.26 6.37 -49.83
N ASN A 20 -6.87 5.50 -49.02
CA ASN A 20 -8.33 5.42 -48.88
C ASN A 20 -8.78 5.94 -47.51
N ILE A 21 -9.83 6.77 -47.48
CA ILE A 21 -10.44 7.31 -46.25
C ILE A 21 -11.94 6.98 -46.28
N TYR A 22 -12.43 6.34 -45.20
CA TYR A 22 -13.84 5.98 -45.03
C TYR A 22 -14.38 6.65 -43.76
N SER A 23 -15.60 7.19 -43.82
CA SER A 23 -16.23 7.91 -42.70
C SER A 23 -17.75 7.75 -42.74
N ASP A 24 -18.36 7.52 -41.57
CA ASP A 24 -19.83 7.45 -41.41
C ASP A 24 -20.52 8.85 -41.48
N GLY A 25 -19.72 9.91 -41.52
CA GLY A 25 -20.17 11.29 -41.69
C GLY A 25 -19.26 12.07 -42.65
N ASN A 26 -19.56 13.35 -42.86
CA ASN A 26 -18.81 14.19 -43.81
C ASN A 26 -17.30 14.22 -43.49
N ILE A 27 -16.47 13.98 -44.50
CA ILE A 27 -15.04 14.29 -44.45
C ILE A 27 -14.91 15.77 -44.79
N ILE A 28 -14.49 16.58 -43.83
CA ILE A 28 -14.37 18.04 -43.99
C ILE A 28 -12.90 18.41 -44.01
N TYR A 29 -12.41 18.88 -45.15
CA TYR A 29 -11.13 19.59 -45.24
C TYR A 29 -11.38 21.09 -45.11
N ASN A 30 -10.70 21.75 -44.16
CA ASN A 30 -10.78 23.19 -43.98
C ASN A 30 -9.37 23.77 -43.84
N SER A 31 -9.13 24.94 -44.44
CA SER A 31 -7.87 25.67 -44.39
C SER A 31 -8.18 27.16 -44.24
N GLY A 32 -7.40 27.86 -43.42
CA GLY A 32 -7.48 29.32 -43.31
C GLY A 32 -6.97 30.08 -44.55
N LYS A 33 -6.46 29.37 -45.58
CA LYS A 33 -5.99 29.96 -46.84
C LYS A 33 -6.50 29.21 -48.07
N ALA A 34 -5.93 28.04 -48.35
CA ALA A 34 -6.28 27.21 -49.50
C ALA A 34 -6.06 25.72 -49.19
N ILE A 35 -6.82 24.88 -49.87
CA ILE A 35 -6.62 23.42 -49.97
C ILE A 35 -6.33 23.15 -51.44
N THR A 36 -5.21 22.51 -51.74
CA THR A 36 -4.78 22.24 -53.12
C THR A 36 -4.57 20.73 -53.29
N GLU A 37 -5.30 20.15 -54.23
CA GLU A 37 -5.12 18.76 -54.69
C GLU A 37 -4.56 18.82 -56.11
N THR A 38 -3.46 18.11 -56.38
CA THR A 38 -2.80 18.06 -57.69
C THR A 38 -2.54 16.62 -58.09
N SER A 39 -2.73 16.31 -59.37
CA SER A 39 -2.47 14.98 -59.94
C SER A 39 -1.96 15.13 -61.37
N ASP A 40 -0.93 14.35 -61.72
CA ASP A 40 -0.40 14.29 -63.09
C ASP A 40 -1.32 13.49 -64.04
N GLU A 41 -2.16 12.61 -63.50
CA GLU A 41 -3.06 11.72 -64.27
C GLU A 41 -4.55 12.08 -64.16
N GLY A 42 -4.86 13.20 -63.49
CA GLY A 42 -6.22 13.71 -63.29
C GLY A 42 -6.79 13.44 -61.90
N ILE A 43 -7.79 14.24 -61.53
CA ILE A 43 -8.54 14.14 -60.26
C ILE A 43 -10.00 13.89 -60.62
N THR A 44 -10.53 12.75 -60.20
CA THR A 44 -11.95 12.40 -60.39
C THR A 44 -12.67 12.39 -59.05
N TYR A 45 -13.67 13.25 -58.92
CA TYR A 45 -14.65 13.17 -57.83
C TYR A 45 -15.79 12.26 -58.30
N GLY A 46 -15.71 10.97 -57.95
CA GLY A 46 -16.74 9.98 -58.28
C GLY A 46 -17.76 9.79 -57.17
N GLU A 47 -18.79 8.97 -57.45
CA GLU A 47 -19.71 8.45 -56.43
C GLU A 47 -18.92 7.67 -55.35
N PRO A 48 -19.28 7.80 -54.06
CA PRO A 48 -18.63 7.07 -52.99
C PRO A 48 -18.64 5.56 -53.28
N LYS A 49 -17.46 4.91 -53.20
CA LYS A 49 -17.41 3.45 -53.13
C LYS A 49 -18.00 3.02 -51.79
N ASP A 50 -18.72 1.90 -51.77
CA ASP A 50 -19.16 1.28 -50.52
C ASP A 50 -17.95 1.12 -49.59
N ALA A 51 -18.12 1.56 -48.33
CA ALA A 51 -17.11 1.31 -47.33
C ALA A 51 -16.91 -0.21 -47.19
N PRO A 52 -15.67 -0.70 -46.96
CA PRO A 52 -15.48 -2.10 -46.59
C PRO A 52 -16.38 -2.43 -45.38
N PRO A 53 -16.95 -3.64 -45.29
CA PRO A 53 -17.84 -4.03 -44.21
C PRO A 53 -17.23 -3.69 -42.84
N SER A 54 -18.02 -3.14 -41.94
CA SER A 54 -17.55 -2.70 -40.61
C SER A 54 -16.72 -3.80 -39.91
N SER A 55 -15.69 -3.39 -39.19
CA SER A 55 -14.64 -4.22 -38.55
C SER A 55 -15.11 -5.12 -37.39
N LYS A 56 -16.41 -5.44 -37.31
CA LYS A 56 -16.99 -6.40 -36.36
C LYS A 56 -17.80 -7.45 -37.13
N LEU A 57 -17.09 -8.31 -37.84
CA LEU A 57 -17.66 -9.38 -38.66
C LEU A 57 -18.10 -10.54 -37.78
N HIS A 58 -17.32 -10.88 -36.76
CA HIS A 58 -17.50 -12.09 -35.99
C HIS A 58 -17.45 -11.89 -34.49
N PHE A 59 -16.88 -10.81 -33.96
CA PHE A 59 -16.82 -10.57 -32.52
C PHE A 59 -17.73 -9.43 -32.09
N THR A 60 -18.67 -9.69 -31.17
CA THR A 60 -19.71 -8.71 -30.80
C THR A 60 -19.53 -8.09 -29.41
N ASP A 61 -18.91 -8.80 -28.47
CA ASP A 61 -18.80 -8.38 -27.07
C ASP A 61 -17.74 -9.23 -26.35
N GLY A 62 -17.13 -8.70 -25.28
CA GLY A 62 -16.24 -9.47 -24.42
C GLY A 62 -16.07 -8.84 -23.03
N TRP A 63 -16.02 -9.68 -22.00
CA TRP A 63 -15.96 -9.23 -20.60
C TRP A 63 -15.32 -10.28 -19.69
N TRP A 64 -14.90 -9.84 -18.51
CA TRP A 64 -14.35 -10.68 -17.45
C TRP A 64 -15.42 -11.04 -16.41
N ALA A 65 -15.37 -12.26 -15.89
CA ALA A 65 -16.28 -12.76 -14.85
C ALA A 65 -15.59 -13.69 -13.85
N LEU A 66 -16.17 -13.84 -12.66
CA LEU A 66 -15.72 -14.82 -11.65
C LEU A 66 -16.29 -16.22 -11.87
N ASP A 67 -17.45 -16.30 -12.52
CA ASP A 67 -18.20 -17.53 -12.75
C ASP A 67 -18.15 -17.95 -14.21
N LYS A 68 -18.30 -19.26 -14.45
CA LYS A 68 -18.26 -19.84 -15.80
C LYS A 68 -19.45 -19.42 -16.64
N GLU A 69 -20.58 -19.06 -16.02
CA GLU A 69 -21.80 -18.62 -16.68
C GLU A 69 -21.64 -17.19 -17.23
N GLY A 70 -20.78 -16.39 -16.61
CA GLY A 70 -20.48 -15.00 -16.96
C GLY A 70 -21.45 -13.99 -16.35
N LYS A 71 -22.11 -14.33 -15.24
CA LYS A 71 -23.09 -13.47 -14.56
C LYS A 71 -22.43 -12.52 -13.56
N LYS A 72 -21.35 -12.94 -12.90
CA LYS A 72 -20.59 -12.17 -11.92
C LYS A 72 -19.45 -11.42 -12.62
N LYS A 73 -19.81 -10.37 -13.37
CA LYS A 73 -18.84 -9.52 -14.09
C LYS A 73 -17.89 -8.85 -13.11
N ILE A 74 -16.62 -8.77 -13.48
CA ILE A 74 -15.57 -8.12 -12.68
C ILE A 74 -14.71 -7.19 -13.53
N LYS A 75 -14.09 -6.22 -12.86
CA LYS A 75 -13.06 -5.35 -13.41
C LYS A 75 -11.82 -5.24 -12.52
N ARG A 76 -11.86 -5.88 -11.34
CA ARG A 76 -10.78 -5.91 -10.36
C ARG A 76 -10.58 -7.34 -9.89
N ALA A 77 -9.35 -7.83 -9.92
CA ALA A 77 -8.98 -9.12 -9.38
C ALA A 77 -7.63 -9.04 -8.64
N LEU A 78 -7.35 -10.05 -7.84
CA LEU A 78 -6.08 -10.27 -7.18
C LEU A 78 -5.30 -11.37 -7.91
N PRO A 79 -3.96 -11.33 -7.85
CA PRO A 79 -3.13 -12.48 -8.18
C PRO A 79 -3.62 -13.75 -7.49
N GLY A 80 -3.49 -14.89 -8.18
CA GLY A 80 -3.95 -16.19 -7.68
C GLY A 80 -5.44 -16.52 -7.93
N MET A 81 -6.27 -15.52 -8.23
CA MET A 81 -7.69 -15.78 -8.52
C MET A 81 -7.87 -16.58 -9.81
N THR A 82 -8.93 -17.39 -9.85
CA THR A 82 -9.43 -17.99 -11.08
C THR A 82 -10.56 -17.14 -11.65
N VAL A 83 -10.41 -16.70 -12.89
CA VAL A 83 -11.38 -15.85 -13.61
C VAL A 83 -11.75 -16.46 -14.95
N TYR A 84 -12.80 -15.93 -15.57
CA TYR A 84 -13.29 -16.36 -16.89
C TYR A 84 -13.38 -15.15 -17.82
N PHE A 85 -12.72 -15.24 -18.96
CA PHE A 85 -12.93 -14.31 -20.05
C PHE A 85 -14.02 -14.84 -20.98
N HIS A 86 -15.03 -14.02 -21.20
CA HIS A 86 -16.14 -14.31 -22.08
C HIS A 86 -16.01 -13.51 -23.37
N LEU A 87 -16.20 -14.17 -24.50
CA LEU A 87 -16.23 -13.53 -25.81
C LEU A 87 -17.47 -14.00 -26.56
N LYS A 88 -18.35 -13.07 -26.93
CA LYS A 88 -19.48 -13.35 -27.81
C LYS A 88 -19.04 -13.20 -29.25
N THR A 89 -19.47 -14.14 -30.06
CA THR A 89 -19.19 -14.22 -31.48
C THR A 89 -20.49 -14.26 -32.28
N LYS A 90 -20.43 -14.02 -33.58
CA LYS A 90 -21.50 -14.26 -34.55
C LYS A 90 -20.89 -14.89 -35.80
N ASP A 91 -21.64 -15.76 -36.45
CA ASP A 91 -21.26 -16.34 -37.74
C ASP A 91 -19.90 -17.07 -37.73
N ILE A 92 -19.48 -17.59 -36.56
CA ILE A 92 -18.38 -18.55 -36.42
C ILE A 92 -18.97 -19.94 -36.11
N PRO A 93 -18.78 -20.95 -36.98
CA PRO A 93 -19.30 -22.28 -36.72
C PRO A 93 -18.75 -22.91 -35.43
N ASN A 94 -19.57 -23.72 -34.76
CA ASN A 94 -19.14 -24.47 -33.58
C ASN A 94 -17.90 -25.33 -33.88
N GLY A 95 -16.95 -25.33 -32.95
CA GLY A 95 -15.69 -26.06 -33.06
C GLY A 95 -14.57 -25.32 -33.79
N HIS A 96 -14.86 -24.20 -34.47
CA HIS A 96 -13.83 -23.38 -35.12
C HIS A 96 -12.95 -22.66 -34.10
N SER A 97 -11.68 -22.50 -34.49
CA SER A 97 -10.63 -21.91 -33.69
C SER A 97 -10.59 -20.38 -33.79
N VAL A 98 -10.55 -19.71 -32.65
CA VAL A 98 -10.22 -18.29 -32.47
C VAL A 98 -8.90 -18.20 -31.73
N PHE A 99 -8.03 -17.29 -32.18
CA PHE A 99 -6.77 -17.01 -31.49
C PHE A 99 -6.99 -15.90 -30.47
N LEU A 100 -6.59 -16.16 -29.22
CA LEU A 100 -6.63 -15.20 -28.13
C LEU A 100 -5.21 -14.98 -27.61
N SER A 101 -4.81 -13.72 -27.49
CA SER A 101 -3.55 -13.30 -26.89
C SER A 101 -3.83 -12.28 -25.79
N LEU A 102 -3.34 -12.56 -24.58
CA LEU A 102 -3.50 -11.68 -23.42
C LEU A 102 -2.41 -10.60 -23.44
N PHE A 103 -2.79 -9.36 -23.16
CA PHE A 103 -1.91 -8.21 -23.10
C PHE A 103 -2.17 -7.41 -21.83
N ASP A 104 -1.12 -6.72 -21.40
CA ASP A 104 -1.21 -5.57 -20.52
C ASP A 104 -1.35 -4.27 -21.33
N GLU A 105 -1.87 -3.21 -20.73
CA GLU A 105 -2.11 -1.94 -21.41
C GLU A 105 -1.13 -0.85 -20.97
N ASP A 106 -0.04 -0.69 -21.72
CA ASP A 106 1.05 0.24 -21.41
C ASP A 106 1.00 1.54 -22.23
N ASN A 107 0.16 1.57 -23.27
CA ASN A 107 0.10 2.66 -24.24
C ASN A 107 -0.59 3.93 -23.69
N HIS A 108 -1.52 3.82 -22.74
CA HIS A 108 -2.24 4.98 -22.15
C HIS A 108 -1.87 5.26 -20.69
N GLU A 109 -0.88 4.55 -20.15
CA GLU A 109 -0.27 4.81 -18.85
C GLU A 109 0.40 6.20 -18.85
N LYS A 110 -0.02 7.08 -17.92
CA LYS A 110 0.58 8.41 -17.77
C LYS A 110 1.97 8.37 -17.14
N GLU A 111 2.27 7.30 -16.42
CA GLU A 111 3.47 7.17 -15.61
C GLU A 111 4.62 6.55 -16.42
N GLU A 112 4.27 5.80 -17.47
CA GLU A 112 5.19 5.24 -18.45
C GLU A 112 6.02 6.31 -19.20
N PRO A 113 7.35 6.16 -19.31
CA PRO A 113 8.20 7.09 -20.03
C PRO A 113 7.76 7.29 -21.49
N GLN A 114 7.93 8.50 -22.01
CA GLN A 114 7.68 8.76 -23.44
C GLN A 114 8.56 7.84 -24.29
N ASN A 115 7.97 7.31 -25.37
CA ASN A 115 8.60 6.33 -26.24
C ASN A 115 9.87 6.89 -26.91
N THR A 116 11.02 6.59 -26.33
CA THR A 116 12.35 6.98 -26.86
C THR A 116 12.89 6.00 -27.89
N ASN A 117 12.29 4.81 -28.01
CA ASN A 117 12.83 3.68 -28.79
C ASN A 117 12.11 3.44 -30.13
N GLY A 118 11.08 4.22 -30.48
CA GLY A 118 10.38 4.13 -31.77
C GLY A 118 9.44 2.92 -31.94
N LYS A 119 9.23 2.09 -30.91
CA LYS A 119 8.23 1.00 -30.92
C LYS A 119 6.82 1.57 -30.89
N LYS A 120 6.00 1.37 -31.93
CA LYS A 120 4.64 1.95 -31.99
C LYS A 120 3.64 1.35 -30.99
N ASP A 121 3.92 0.18 -30.46
CA ASP A 121 3.07 -0.56 -29.51
C ASP A 121 3.91 -0.90 -28.28
N LYS A 122 3.49 -0.42 -27.11
CA LYS A 122 4.16 -0.63 -25.83
C LYS A 122 3.66 -1.87 -25.09
N ASP A 123 2.42 -2.29 -25.36
CA ASP A 123 1.73 -3.37 -24.63
C ASP A 123 2.57 -4.66 -24.54
N ASP A 124 2.78 -5.11 -23.31
CA ASP A 124 3.44 -6.36 -23.04
C ASP A 124 2.52 -7.58 -23.23
N GLN A 125 2.92 -8.48 -24.12
CA GLN A 125 2.21 -9.73 -24.33
C GLN A 125 2.44 -10.67 -23.15
N ILE A 126 1.36 -11.00 -22.44
CA ILE A 126 1.39 -11.96 -21.34
C ILE A 126 1.21 -13.37 -21.91
N LYS A 127 2.28 -14.16 -21.87
CA LYS A 127 2.31 -15.53 -22.39
C LYS A 127 1.49 -16.48 -21.51
N LEU A 128 0.24 -16.71 -21.90
CA LEU A 128 -0.61 -17.74 -21.30
C LEU A 128 -0.23 -19.12 -21.83
N VAL A 129 0.47 -19.93 -21.02
CA VAL A 129 0.80 -21.31 -21.40
C VAL A 129 -0.41 -22.22 -21.22
N ASN A 130 -0.85 -22.86 -22.30
CA ASN A 130 -1.92 -23.85 -22.24
C ASN A 130 -1.50 -25.04 -21.36
N SER A 131 -2.27 -25.35 -20.32
CA SER A 131 -1.91 -26.38 -19.32
C SER A 131 -1.79 -27.79 -19.90
N LYS A 132 -2.52 -28.11 -20.98
CA LYS A 132 -2.52 -29.42 -21.64
C LYS A 132 -1.46 -29.55 -22.72
N THR A 133 -1.28 -28.50 -23.54
CA THR A 133 -0.42 -28.56 -24.73
C THR A 133 0.95 -27.90 -24.54
N LYS A 134 1.14 -27.16 -23.43
CA LYS A 134 2.33 -26.36 -23.13
C LYS A 134 2.68 -25.32 -24.21
N LYS A 135 1.73 -24.99 -25.09
CA LYS A 135 1.88 -23.95 -26.14
C LYS A 135 1.41 -22.59 -25.64
N GLU A 136 2.09 -21.52 -26.08
CA GLU A 136 1.85 -20.12 -25.68
C GLU A 136 0.64 -19.47 -26.37
N LEU A 137 0.24 -19.98 -27.53
CA LEU A 137 -0.91 -19.45 -28.28
C LEU A 137 -2.21 -20.10 -27.82
N LEU A 138 -3.13 -19.30 -27.28
CA LEU A 138 -4.40 -19.81 -26.82
C LEU A 138 -5.39 -19.91 -28.00
N VAL A 139 -5.62 -21.15 -28.43
CA VAL A 139 -6.63 -21.47 -29.44
C VAL A 139 -7.91 -21.88 -28.74
N ALA A 140 -8.89 -20.98 -28.70
CA ALA A 140 -10.21 -21.25 -28.13
C ALA A 140 -11.18 -21.72 -29.22
N LYS A 141 -12.08 -22.64 -28.88
CA LYS A 141 -13.11 -23.12 -29.80
C LYS A 141 -14.43 -22.43 -29.52
N VAL A 142 -15.10 -21.95 -30.57
CA VAL A 142 -16.45 -21.39 -30.47
C VAL A 142 -17.44 -22.51 -30.19
N GLN A 143 -18.33 -22.26 -29.24
CA GLN A 143 -19.48 -23.09 -28.96
C GLN A 143 -20.68 -22.18 -28.69
N ASP A 144 -21.76 -22.37 -29.43
CA ASP A 144 -23.01 -21.62 -29.32
C ASP A 144 -22.78 -20.11 -29.36
N ASN A 145 -22.02 -19.69 -30.38
CA ASN A 145 -21.63 -18.29 -30.60
C ASN A 145 -20.87 -17.66 -29.42
N LYS A 146 -20.25 -18.46 -28.56
CA LYS A 146 -19.53 -17.97 -27.37
C LYS A 146 -18.21 -18.71 -27.18
N ILE A 147 -17.25 -18.00 -26.58
CA ILE A 147 -16.05 -18.57 -26.00
C ILE A 147 -16.05 -18.23 -24.50
N VAL A 148 -15.65 -19.20 -23.69
CA VAL A 148 -15.42 -19.04 -22.25
C VAL A 148 -14.03 -19.58 -21.93
N GLN A 149 -13.10 -18.68 -21.65
CA GLN A 149 -11.72 -19.02 -21.36
C GLN A 149 -11.45 -18.88 -19.86
N LYS A 150 -11.16 -20.01 -19.19
CA LYS A 150 -10.73 -20.03 -17.79
C LYS A 150 -9.27 -19.59 -17.69
N ILE A 151 -8.97 -18.66 -16.79
CA ILE A 151 -7.63 -18.09 -16.58
C ILE A 151 -7.33 -18.15 -15.09
N ASN A 152 -6.11 -18.57 -14.76
CA ASN A 152 -5.60 -18.54 -13.39
C ASN A 152 -4.51 -17.46 -13.30
N LEU A 153 -4.69 -16.51 -12.38
CA LEU A 153 -3.85 -15.32 -12.27
C LEU A 153 -2.62 -15.51 -11.35
N SER A 154 -2.23 -16.74 -11.02
CA SER A 154 -1.10 -17.02 -10.12
C SER A 154 0.27 -16.71 -10.72
N SER A 155 0.41 -16.77 -12.04
CA SER A 155 1.71 -16.62 -12.73
C SER A 155 2.00 -15.19 -13.19
N LEU A 156 1.34 -14.19 -12.59
CA LEU A 156 1.42 -12.78 -13.02
C LEU A 156 2.31 -11.92 -12.12
N ALA A 157 2.87 -12.48 -11.05
CA ALA A 157 3.62 -11.71 -10.05
C ALA A 157 4.83 -10.96 -10.62
N SER A 158 5.56 -11.53 -11.59
CA SER A 158 6.71 -10.86 -12.21
C SER A 158 6.29 -9.63 -13.00
N PHE A 159 5.21 -9.72 -13.77
CA PHE A 159 4.69 -8.59 -14.56
C PHE A 159 4.28 -7.44 -13.62
N ILE A 160 3.54 -7.75 -12.54
CA ILE A 160 3.10 -6.75 -11.55
C ILE A 160 4.27 -6.02 -10.86
N ILE A 161 5.41 -6.69 -10.68
CA ILE A 161 6.57 -6.07 -10.04
C ILE A 161 7.20 -5.01 -10.94
N ASP A 162 7.12 -5.18 -12.26
CA ASP A 162 7.70 -4.25 -13.22
C ASP A 162 6.80 -3.03 -13.43
N GLU A 163 5.49 -3.18 -13.24
CA GLU A 163 4.51 -2.09 -13.31
C GLU A 163 4.79 -0.94 -12.34
N GLN A 164 4.60 0.29 -12.81
CA GLN A 164 4.84 1.46 -11.97
C GLN A 164 3.80 1.61 -10.86
N ASP A 165 2.53 1.32 -11.16
CA ASP A 165 1.42 1.41 -10.21
C ASP A 165 1.11 0.05 -9.53
N LYS A 166 1.87 -1.00 -9.88
CA LYS A 166 1.75 -2.37 -9.37
C LYS A 166 0.39 -3.00 -9.69
N CYS A 167 -0.20 -2.67 -10.83
CA CYS A 167 -1.45 -3.20 -11.35
C CYS A 167 -1.32 -3.51 -12.85
N LEU A 168 -1.82 -4.67 -13.30
CA LEU A 168 -1.93 -5.01 -14.72
C LEU A 168 -3.33 -4.70 -15.24
N GLU A 169 -3.43 -4.20 -16.46
CA GLU A 169 -4.63 -3.73 -17.14
C GLU A 169 -5.03 -4.74 -18.24
N LEU A 170 -5.50 -5.91 -17.83
CA LEU A 170 -5.58 -7.06 -18.73
C LEU A 170 -6.72 -7.00 -19.77
N TYR A 171 -6.36 -7.27 -21.03
CA TYR A 171 -7.31 -7.44 -22.13
C TYR A 171 -6.84 -8.48 -23.16
N PHE A 172 -7.76 -8.92 -24.03
CA PHE A 172 -7.44 -9.86 -25.10
C PHE A 172 -7.44 -9.19 -26.47
N ARG A 173 -6.39 -9.45 -27.25
CA ARG A 173 -6.43 -9.33 -28.71
C ARG A 173 -6.98 -10.66 -29.28
N CYS A 174 -8.07 -10.55 -30.05
CA CYS A 174 -8.83 -11.67 -30.60
C CYS A 174 -8.72 -11.66 -32.13
N SER A 175 -8.38 -12.82 -32.72
CA SER A 175 -8.22 -12.94 -34.17
C SER A 175 -8.99 -14.13 -34.73
N TYR A 176 -9.72 -13.90 -35.83
CA TYR A 176 -10.36 -14.95 -36.63
C TYR A 176 -10.41 -14.53 -38.11
N LYS A 177 -9.87 -15.38 -38.98
CA LYS A 177 -9.66 -15.06 -40.41
C LYS A 177 -8.90 -13.73 -40.56
N ILE A 178 -9.54 -12.73 -41.17
CA ILE A 178 -8.97 -11.39 -41.39
C ILE A 178 -9.28 -10.40 -40.26
N GLU A 179 -10.21 -10.74 -39.37
CA GLU A 179 -10.67 -9.86 -38.30
C GLU A 179 -9.71 -9.96 -37.10
N ASN A 180 -9.28 -8.79 -36.62
CA ASN A 180 -8.43 -8.61 -35.45
C ASN A 180 -9.02 -7.47 -34.61
N VAL A 181 -9.38 -7.77 -33.36
CA VAL A 181 -10.08 -6.83 -32.46
C VAL A 181 -9.57 -7.00 -31.03
N GLN A 182 -9.82 -6.02 -30.17
CA GLN A 182 -9.51 -6.09 -28.74
C GLN A 182 -10.78 -6.11 -27.90
N TYR A 183 -10.79 -6.96 -26.87
CA TYR A 183 -11.88 -7.05 -25.91
C TYR A 183 -11.38 -7.20 -24.46
N PRO A 184 -12.05 -6.57 -23.47
CA PRO A 184 -13.24 -5.72 -23.61
C PRO A 184 -12.99 -4.49 -24.50
N SER A 185 -14.01 -3.96 -25.18
CA SER A 185 -13.76 -2.92 -26.20
C SER A 185 -13.47 -1.54 -25.61
N ASN A 186 -13.77 -1.35 -24.33
CA ASN A 186 -13.48 -0.13 -23.58
C ASN A 186 -12.34 -0.41 -22.59
N ILE A 187 -11.34 0.46 -22.54
CA ILE A 187 -10.17 0.35 -21.66
C ILE A 187 -10.62 0.32 -20.18
N GLU A 188 -11.66 1.08 -19.83
CA GLU A 188 -12.23 1.08 -18.46
C GLU A 188 -12.89 -0.26 -18.05
N ASP A 189 -13.01 -1.21 -18.97
CA ASP A 189 -13.51 -2.56 -18.73
C ASP A 189 -12.38 -3.60 -18.66
N TYR A 190 -11.11 -3.20 -18.85
CA TYR A 190 -9.96 -4.08 -18.71
C TYR A 190 -9.87 -4.59 -17.27
N LEU A 191 -9.36 -5.82 -17.12
CA LEU A 191 -9.29 -6.43 -15.80
C LEU A 191 -8.04 -5.94 -15.09
N LYS A 192 -8.23 -5.05 -14.12
CA LYS A 192 -7.17 -4.57 -13.22
C LYS A 192 -6.75 -5.70 -12.28
N VAL A 193 -5.52 -6.18 -12.36
CA VAL A 193 -4.97 -7.25 -11.51
C VAL A 193 -3.78 -6.72 -10.70
N GLY A 194 -3.95 -6.66 -9.39
CA GLY A 194 -2.91 -6.17 -8.49
C GLY A 194 -3.34 -6.28 -7.04
N ALA A 195 -2.43 -5.97 -6.13
CA ALA A 195 -2.76 -5.89 -4.71
C ALA A 195 -3.81 -4.79 -4.46
N ILE A 196 -4.67 -4.97 -3.48
CA ILE A 196 -5.60 -3.92 -3.04
C ILE A 196 -5.25 -3.46 -1.64
N VAL A 197 -5.38 -2.16 -1.41
CA VAL A 197 -5.17 -1.58 -0.07
C VAL A 197 -6.40 -1.89 0.79
N ILE A 198 -6.21 -2.66 1.85
CA ILE A 198 -7.28 -3.02 2.79
C ILE A 198 -7.43 -1.96 3.87
N ASP A 199 -6.33 -1.34 4.30
CA ASP A 199 -6.34 -0.28 5.29
C ASP A 199 -5.07 0.56 5.26
N ARG A 200 -5.22 1.86 5.54
CA ARG A 200 -4.12 2.77 5.88
C ARG A 200 -4.45 3.58 7.13
N TYR A 201 -3.64 3.43 8.16
CA TYR A 201 -3.72 4.21 9.38
C TYR A 201 -2.63 5.29 9.36
N LYS A 202 -3.01 6.57 9.37
CA LYS A 202 -2.10 7.73 9.33
C LYS A 202 -1.06 7.65 8.19
N MET A 203 -0.07 8.54 8.23
CA MET A 203 1.05 8.57 7.29
C MET A 203 2.37 8.77 8.06
N PRO A 204 3.46 8.08 7.66
CA PRO A 204 4.77 8.27 8.27
C PRO A 204 5.28 9.71 8.05
N GLY A 205 5.92 10.27 9.07
CA GLY A 205 6.51 11.62 9.03
C GLY A 205 5.53 12.79 9.22
N LEU A 206 4.21 12.55 9.17
CA LEU A 206 3.20 13.57 9.41
C LEU A 206 2.57 13.44 10.79
N ASN A 207 2.12 14.57 11.36
CA ASN A 207 1.35 14.59 12.61
C ASN A 207 0.00 13.87 12.49
N ALA A 208 -0.68 13.67 13.62
CA ALA A 208 -1.88 12.83 13.70
C ALA A 208 -3.01 13.23 12.74
N ASN A 209 -3.14 14.53 12.40
CA ASN A 209 -4.15 15.04 11.46
C ASN A 209 -3.62 15.22 10.02
N GLY A 210 -2.35 14.86 9.76
CA GLY A 210 -1.72 14.95 8.45
C GLY A 210 -1.49 16.39 7.96
N SER A 211 -1.48 17.38 8.86
CA SER A 211 -1.39 18.81 8.49
C SER A 211 0.03 19.37 8.53
N ALA A 212 0.96 18.69 9.20
CA ALA A 212 2.35 19.13 9.34
C ALA A 212 3.26 17.94 9.63
N ILE A 213 4.56 18.21 9.82
CA ILE A 213 5.51 17.24 10.37
C ILE A 213 5.04 16.72 11.74
N ALA A 214 5.30 15.44 12.03
CA ALA A 214 5.08 14.89 13.37
C ALA A 214 6.02 15.53 14.39
N ASP A 215 5.57 15.71 15.63
CA ASP A 215 6.30 16.47 16.64
C ASP A 215 7.63 15.80 17.02
N ASP A 216 7.60 14.48 17.16
CA ASP A 216 8.74 13.58 17.38
C ASP A 216 9.70 13.51 16.19
N MET A 217 9.27 13.96 15.01
CA MET A 217 10.09 14.11 13.82
C MET A 217 10.71 15.52 13.71
N THR A 218 10.41 16.47 14.60
CA THR A 218 11.03 17.81 14.54
C THR A 218 12.45 17.79 15.09
N TYR A 219 13.36 18.61 14.56
CA TYR A 219 14.76 18.66 15.01
C TYR A 219 15.41 20.01 14.72
N GLY A 220 16.47 20.36 15.46
CA GLY A 220 17.24 21.57 15.17
C GLY A 220 18.24 21.95 16.24
N LYS A 221 18.66 23.22 16.23
CA LYS A 221 19.76 23.76 17.07
C LYS A 221 19.23 24.70 18.17
N GLY A 222 18.03 24.43 18.67
CA GLY A 222 17.35 25.25 19.69
C GLY A 222 16.78 26.57 19.19
N VAL A 223 16.60 26.72 17.86
CA VAL A 223 15.98 27.90 17.23
C VAL A 223 14.75 27.42 16.49
N LYS A 224 13.56 27.92 16.86
CA LYS A 224 12.31 27.54 16.21
C LYS A 224 12.33 27.84 14.73
N HIS A 225 11.77 26.92 13.95
CA HIS A 225 11.37 27.18 12.58
C HIS A 225 10.26 28.23 12.55
N ILE A 226 10.33 29.16 11.60
CA ILE A 226 9.32 30.21 11.41
C ILE A 226 8.40 29.78 10.27
N GLY A 227 7.11 29.71 10.55
CA GLY A 227 6.10 29.29 9.58
C GLY A 227 5.94 27.76 9.50
N PRO A 228 5.21 27.24 8.50
CA PRO A 228 5.03 25.81 8.33
C PRO A 228 6.31 25.16 7.79
N VAL A 229 6.59 23.94 8.27
CA VAL A 229 7.72 23.12 7.78
C VAL A 229 7.47 22.62 6.36
N TYR A 230 6.21 22.25 6.06
CA TYR A 230 5.78 21.82 4.74
C TYR A 230 4.72 22.78 4.20
N THR A 231 4.84 23.18 2.94
CA THR A 231 3.79 23.95 2.27
C THR A 231 2.57 23.07 2.00
N SER A 232 1.40 23.69 1.81
CA SER A 232 0.17 22.97 1.48
C SER A 232 0.31 22.13 0.21
N ASP A 233 0.96 22.66 -0.84
CA ASP A 233 1.17 21.94 -2.10
C ASP A 233 2.02 20.68 -1.93
N ILE A 234 3.07 20.76 -1.10
CA ILE A 234 3.93 19.62 -0.77
C ILE A 234 3.14 18.54 -0.02
N LEU A 235 2.32 18.94 0.95
CA LEU A 235 1.48 18.02 1.72
C LEU A 235 0.40 17.37 0.85
N GLU A 236 -0.27 18.13 0.00
CA GLU A 236 -1.28 17.60 -0.92
C GLU A 236 -0.68 16.64 -1.94
N LYS A 237 0.50 16.95 -2.47
CA LYS A 237 1.24 16.05 -3.36
C LYS A 237 1.59 14.75 -2.65
N PHE A 238 2.17 14.81 -1.45
CA PHE A 238 2.51 13.63 -0.67
C PHE A 238 1.29 12.77 -0.37
N LYS A 239 0.18 13.38 0.08
CA LYS A 239 -1.07 12.65 0.35
C LYS A 239 -1.60 11.93 -0.88
N LYS A 240 -1.62 12.59 -2.05
CA LYS A 240 -2.08 11.99 -3.31
C LYS A 240 -1.18 10.84 -3.76
N GLU A 241 0.14 11.03 -3.71
CA GLU A 241 1.10 9.98 -4.08
C GLU A 241 1.06 8.80 -3.11
N TYR A 242 0.95 9.05 -1.80
CA TYR A 242 0.81 8.01 -0.79
C TYR A 242 -0.51 7.26 -0.92
N GLU A 243 -1.63 7.96 -1.17
CA GLU A 243 -2.92 7.33 -1.46
C GLU A 243 -2.84 6.42 -2.69
N LYS A 244 -2.04 6.79 -3.70
CA LYS A 244 -1.85 5.93 -4.88
C LYS A 244 -0.94 4.73 -4.59
N ASN A 245 0.28 4.97 -4.13
CA ASN A 245 1.38 3.99 -4.19
C ASN A 245 2.01 3.65 -2.83
N GLY A 246 1.50 4.23 -1.73
CA GLY A 246 2.14 4.12 -0.42
C GLY A 246 3.40 5.01 -0.31
N PHE A 247 4.24 4.74 0.70
CA PHE A 247 5.45 5.53 0.93
C PHE A 247 6.57 5.16 -0.05
N ASP A 248 7.02 6.13 -0.85
CA ASP A 248 8.13 6.00 -1.80
C ASP A 248 9.36 6.73 -1.22
N ILE A 249 10.42 5.98 -0.94
CA ILE A 249 11.62 6.51 -0.27
C ILE A 249 12.28 7.63 -1.08
N GLN A 250 12.21 7.59 -2.42
CA GLN A 250 12.82 8.60 -3.28
C GLN A 250 11.94 9.84 -3.38
N LYS A 251 10.63 9.66 -3.64
CA LYS A 251 9.69 10.78 -3.80
C LYS A 251 9.36 11.46 -2.47
N HIS A 252 9.39 10.72 -1.36
CA HIS A 252 8.95 11.16 -0.03
C HIS A 252 10.12 11.37 0.95
N ALA A 253 11.36 11.44 0.45
CA ALA A 253 12.58 11.64 1.23
C ALA A 253 12.47 12.78 2.27
N GLN A 254 11.78 13.87 1.94
CA GLN A 254 11.61 15.02 2.84
C GLN A 254 10.80 14.73 4.11
N PHE A 255 9.96 13.69 4.10
CA PHE A 255 9.12 13.30 5.24
C PHE A 255 9.85 12.33 6.19
N SER A 256 11.04 11.89 5.82
CA SER A 256 11.91 11.03 6.64
C SER A 256 13.27 11.66 6.98
N HIS A 257 13.54 12.91 6.57
CA HIS A 257 14.82 13.62 6.75
C HIS A 257 15.99 13.19 5.87
N GLN A 258 15.70 12.45 4.78
CA GLN A 258 16.72 12.00 3.84
C GLN A 258 17.15 13.09 2.84
N GLU A 259 16.47 14.23 2.83
CA GLU A 259 16.82 15.39 2.01
C GLU A 259 18.13 16.07 2.45
N THR A 260 18.82 16.64 1.48
CA THR A 260 20.07 17.38 1.68
C THR A 260 19.80 18.88 1.86
N GLY A 261 20.67 19.58 2.58
CA GLY A 261 20.63 21.04 2.71
C GLY A 261 19.55 21.61 3.64
N VAL A 262 18.72 20.79 4.27
CA VAL A 262 17.78 21.23 5.32
C VAL A 262 18.44 21.06 6.69
N GLU A 263 18.65 22.17 7.39
CA GLU A 263 19.36 22.20 8.67
C GLU A 263 18.44 22.29 9.90
N ASN A 264 17.16 22.64 9.72
CA ASN A 264 16.27 22.92 10.84
C ASN A 264 14.80 22.67 10.48
N LYS A 265 14.11 21.89 11.31
CA LYS A 265 12.64 21.75 11.33
C LYS A 265 12.09 21.87 12.75
N ALA A 266 12.79 22.62 13.61
CA ALA A 266 12.53 22.62 15.04
C ALA A 266 11.18 23.24 15.39
N LYS A 267 10.44 22.54 16.23
CA LYS A 267 9.22 23.05 16.87
C LYS A 267 9.53 23.88 18.12
N TYR A 268 10.63 23.57 18.80
CA TYR A 268 10.98 24.12 20.11
C TYR A 268 12.19 25.04 20.04
N SER A 269 12.17 26.10 20.86
CA SER A 269 13.34 26.91 21.17
C SER A 269 14.11 26.28 22.33
N ARG A 270 15.39 26.65 22.48
CA ARG A 270 16.20 26.25 23.63
C ARG A 270 15.56 26.64 24.96
N ASP A 271 14.95 27.82 25.03
CA ASP A 271 14.27 28.30 26.24
C ASP A 271 13.07 27.44 26.62
N GLU A 272 12.33 26.88 25.65
CA GLU A 272 11.23 25.96 25.94
C GLU A 272 11.76 24.59 26.37
N CYS A 273 12.78 24.07 25.70
CA CYS A 273 13.46 22.84 26.12
C CYS A 273 13.95 22.93 27.58
N TYR A 274 14.42 24.11 28.01
CA TYR A 274 14.89 24.37 29.38
C TYR A 274 13.79 24.62 30.41
N LYS A 275 12.53 24.71 29.98
CA LYS A 275 11.37 24.98 30.84
C LYS A 275 10.45 23.76 30.98
N THR A 276 10.77 22.65 30.32
CA THR A 276 9.99 21.41 30.42
C THR A 276 9.96 20.88 31.85
N SER A 277 8.86 20.23 32.22
CA SER A 277 8.67 19.74 33.58
C SER A 277 7.68 18.59 33.63
N TYR A 278 7.93 17.66 34.55
CA TYR A 278 6.99 16.61 34.89
C TYR A 278 5.95 17.13 35.88
N LYS A 279 4.66 16.98 35.52
CA LYS A 279 3.53 17.28 36.40
C LYS A 279 3.03 15.99 37.04
N VAL A 280 3.26 15.84 38.35
CA VAL A 280 2.78 14.67 39.08
C VAL A 280 1.26 14.80 39.29
N ASN A 281 0.49 13.89 38.70
CA ASN A 281 -0.95 13.80 38.94
C ASN A 281 -1.25 12.53 39.76
N ILE A 282 -1.46 12.65 41.08
CA ILE A 282 -1.82 11.52 41.95
C ILE A 282 -3.35 11.50 42.13
N PRO A 283 -4.07 10.47 41.64
CA PRO A 283 -5.54 10.43 41.64
C PRO A 283 -6.22 10.51 43.01
N LEU A 284 -5.52 10.15 44.10
CA LEU A 284 -6.08 10.08 45.46
C LEU A 284 -5.87 11.35 46.30
N ILE A 285 -5.09 12.32 45.83
CA ILE A 285 -4.83 13.56 46.57
C ILE A 285 -4.95 14.72 45.58
N ASN A 286 -6.03 15.51 45.68
CA ASN A 286 -6.21 16.79 44.96
C ASN A 286 -5.21 17.89 45.40
N LYS A 287 -4.00 17.53 45.85
CA LYS A 287 -2.89 18.46 46.06
C LYS A 287 -1.93 18.35 44.89
N ILE A 288 -1.75 19.48 44.22
CA ILE A 288 -0.67 19.72 43.26
C ILE A 288 0.66 19.47 43.99
N ILE A 289 1.35 18.40 43.62
CA ILE A 289 2.72 18.11 44.03
C ILE A 289 3.66 19.05 43.25
N PRO A 290 4.87 19.39 43.76
CA PRO A 290 5.78 20.27 43.05
C PRO A 290 6.07 19.76 41.64
N GLU A 291 5.98 20.68 40.68
CA GLU A 291 6.44 20.47 39.31
C GLU A 291 7.94 20.12 39.33
N ILE A 292 8.29 18.93 38.81
CA ILE A 292 9.68 18.48 38.79
C ILE A 292 10.28 18.94 37.46
N SER A 293 11.23 19.87 37.53
CA SER A 293 11.84 20.48 36.36
C SER A 293 12.78 19.51 35.62
N THR A 294 12.26 18.76 34.65
CA THR A 294 13.08 17.96 33.72
C THR A 294 13.94 18.84 32.81
N GLY A 295 13.52 20.08 32.55
CA GLY A 295 14.28 21.09 31.80
C GLY A 295 15.53 21.62 32.52
N LEU A 296 15.65 21.38 33.84
CA LEU A 296 16.88 21.69 34.56
C LEU A 296 17.99 20.74 34.11
N ASP A 297 17.68 19.44 34.01
CA ASP A 297 18.63 18.44 33.54
C ASP A 297 18.97 18.68 32.07
N VAL A 298 18.00 19.10 31.24
CA VAL A 298 18.27 19.53 29.84
C VAL A 298 19.33 20.62 29.82
N ARG A 299 19.20 21.64 30.68
CA ARG A 299 20.17 22.74 30.77
C ARG A 299 21.54 22.31 31.29
N LEU A 300 21.61 21.33 32.19
CA LEU A 300 22.85 20.83 32.74
C LEU A 300 23.59 19.96 31.73
N PHE A 301 22.90 19.00 31.11
CA PHE A 301 23.47 18.08 30.12
C PHE A 301 23.77 18.76 28.79
N ASP A 302 23.08 19.87 28.44
CA ASP A 302 23.42 20.67 27.25
C ASP A 302 24.86 21.22 27.29
N LYS A 303 25.54 21.18 28.45
CA LYS A 303 26.95 21.59 28.58
C LYS A 303 27.94 20.47 28.21
N PHE A 304 27.47 19.23 28.06
CA PHE A 304 28.34 18.09 27.71
C PHE A 304 28.67 18.11 26.22
N SER A 305 29.80 17.47 25.87
CA SER A 305 30.17 17.26 24.47
C SER A 305 29.18 16.34 23.78
N THR A 306 29.03 16.52 22.47
CA THR A 306 28.19 15.65 21.64
C THR A 306 28.58 14.18 21.77
N GLU A 307 29.88 13.88 21.84
CA GLU A 307 30.40 12.53 22.05
C GLU A 307 29.95 11.93 23.38
N ASN A 308 29.97 12.71 24.47
CA ASN A 308 29.52 12.25 25.77
C ASN A 308 28.00 12.01 25.77
N LEU A 309 27.22 12.88 25.13
CA LEU A 309 25.77 12.70 25.00
C LEU A 309 25.43 11.42 24.23
N PHE A 310 26.14 11.12 23.14
CA PHE A 310 25.93 9.86 22.41
C PHE A 310 26.38 8.63 23.19
N TRP A 311 27.52 8.73 23.88
CA TRP A 311 28.01 7.63 24.71
C TRP A 311 26.97 7.29 25.77
N ASP A 312 26.49 8.30 26.49
CA ASP A 312 25.50 8.16 27.55
C ASP A 312 24.17 7.62 27.01
N PHE A 313 23.67 8.20 25.90
CA PHE A 313 22.47 7.71 25.22
C PHE A 313 22.56 6.21 24.89
N GLU A 314 23.67 5.76 24.30
CA GLU A 314 23.85 4.34 23.95
C GLU A 314 23.94 3.46 25.19
N GLN A 315 24.71 3.87 26.20
CA GLN A 315 24.88 3.08 27.42
C GLN A 315 23.56 2.94 28.18
N THR A 316 22.84 4.03 28.42
CA THR A 316 21.61 3.98 29.21
C THR A 316 20.46 3.33 28.43
N ALA A 317 20.36 3.55 27.11
CA ALA A 317 19.39 2.85 26.25
C ALA A 317 19.57 1.34 26.31
N THR A 318 20.82 0.86 26.17
CA THR A 318 21.11 -0.59 26.17
C THR A 318 21.08 -1.19 27.57
N LEU A 319 21.41 -0.44 28.62
CA LEU A 319 21.35 -0.93 29.99
C LEU A 319 19.91 -1.11 30.49
N TYR A 320 19.03 -0.14 30.21
CA TYR A 320 17.70 -0.10 30.83
C TYR A 320 16.57 -0.59 29.94
N PHE A 321 16.71 -0.49 28.61
CA PHE A 321 15.57 -0.66 27.70
C PHE A 321 15.73 -1.76 26.66
N ALA A 322 16.89 -2.42 26.54
CA ALA A 322 17.07 -3.44 25.53
C ALA A 322 17.97 -4.58 26.00
N THR A 323 17.62 -5.80 25.63
CA THR A 323 18.41 -7.00 25.93
C THR A 323 18.45 -7.92 24.70
N GLY A 324 19.40 -8.85 24.66
CA GLY A 324 19.51 -9.83 23.58
C GLY A 324 19.71 -9.20 22.20
N GLU A 325 19.08 -9.76 21.16
CA GLU A 325 19.26 -9.31 19.77
C GLU A 325 18.75 -7.88 19.53
N LEU A 326 17.71 -7.45 20.28
CA LEU A 326 17.17 -6.11 20.16
C LEU A 326 18.09 -5.05 20.76
N GLN A 327 18.97 -5.40 21.71
CA GLN A 327 20.04 -4.50 22.17
C GLN A 327 20.95 -4.09 21.01
N GLU A 328 21.35 -5.04 20.17
CA GLU A 328 22.19 -4.76 19.01
C GLU A 328 21.43 -3.99 17.93
N ASN A 329 20.11 -4.21 17.79
CA ASN A 329 19.26 -3.36 16.96
C ASN A 329 19.25 -1.90 17.45
N ILE A 330 19.08 -1.66 18.76
CA ILE A 330 19.11 -0.31 19.32
C ILE A 330 20.46 0.38 19.07
N LYS A 331 21.58 -0.31 19.24
CA LYS A 331 22.90 0.23 18.88
C LYS A 331 22.98 0.66 17.41
N ARG A 332 22.42 -0.13 16.47
CA ARG A 332 22.36 0.23 15.05
C ARG A 332 21.47 1.45 14.78
N MET A 333 20.35 1.57 15.48
CA MET A 333 19.45 2.74 15.40
C MET A 333 20.14 4.02 15.92
N ILE A 334 20.80 3.95 17.07
CA ILE A 334 21.57 5.06 17.65
C ILE A 334 22.75 5.43 16.73
N ALA A 335 23.45 4.44 16.17
CA ALA A 335 24.52 4.69 15.20
C ALA A 335 24.00 5.40 13.93
N LYS A 336 22.81 5.05 13.45
CA LYS A 336 22.14 5.75 12.34
C LYS A 336 21.80 7.19 12.72
N PHE A 337 21.22 7.41 13.90
CA PHE A 337 20.95 8.75 14.43
C PHE A 337 22.25 9.59 14.50
N LYS A 338 23.34 8.99 14.99
CA LYS A 338 24.68 9.62 15.08
C LYS A 338 25.28 9.97 13.72
N ARG A 339 25.03 9.19 12.67
CA ARG A 339 25.42 9.53 11.28
C ARG A 339 24.60 10.69 10.71
N ASN A 340 23.51 11.09 11.37
CA ASN A 340 22.66 12.22 11.00
C ASN A 340 22.09 12.12 9.57
N GLU A 341 21.77 10.90 9.12
CA GLU A 341 21.36 10.62 7.74
C GLU A 341 19.83 10.70 7.52
N GLY A 342 19.02 10.70 8.58
CA GLY A 342 17.56 10.60 8.45
C GLY A 342 17.15 9.32 7.70
N GLY A 343 16.08 9.39 6.92
CA GLY A 343 15.61 8.34 6.03
C GLY A 343 14.82 7.22 6.70
N VAL A 344 14.75 6.08 6.01
CA VAL A 344 14.07 4.88 6.49
C VAL A 344 15.07 3.92 7.13
N TYR A 345 14.73 3.38 8.30
CA TYR A 345 15.44 2.29 8.95
C TYR A 345 14.63 0.99 8.85
N GLU A 346 15.23 -0.04 8.27
CA GLU A 346 14.68 -1.39 8.19
C GLU A 346 15.69 -2.36 8.81
N ASP A 347 15.20 -3.21 9.72
CA ASP A 347 16.03 -4.24 10.36
C ASP A 347 15.25 -5.55 10.48
N LYS A 348 15.90 -6.65 10.11
CA LYS A 348 15.27 -7.98 10.08
C LYS A 348 14.98 -8.51 11.49
N ILE A 349 15.82 -8.19 12.48
CA ILE A 349 15.60 -8.55 13.88
C ILE A 349 14.40 -7.78 14.40
N LEU A 350 14.38 -6.45 14.23
CA LEU A 350 13.23 -5.63 14.65
C LEU A 350 11.93 -6.13 14.02
N THR A 351 11.93 -6.37 12.70
CA THR A 351 10.77 -6.88 11.97
C THR A 351 10.30 -8.23 12.50
N LYS A 352 11.23 -9.14 12.81
CA LYS A 352 10.91 -10.46 13.38
C LYS A 352 10.23 -10.31 14.75
N TYR A 353 10.81 -9.55 15.67
CA TYR A 353 10.25 -9.40 17.02
C TYR A 353 8.89 -8.70 17.00
N VAL A 354 8.69 -7.74 16.09
CA VAL A 354 7.39 -7.10 15.83
C VAL A 354 6.39 -8.11 15.29
N SER A 355 6.74 -8.85 14.24
CA SER A 355 5.91 -9.89 13.62
C SER A 355 5.43 -10.92 14.64
N ASP A 356 6.33 -11.40 15.49
CA ASP A 356 6.10 -12.53 16.39
C ASP A 356 5.44 -12.11 17.71
N ASN A 357 5.28 -10.80 17.95
CA ASN A 357 4.67 -10.28 19.17
C ASN A 357 3.17 -10.67 19.27
N PRO A 358 2.69 -11.14 20.44
CA PRO A 358 1.28 -11.49 20.64
C PRO A 358 0.28 -10.37 20.33
N ASN A 359 0.64 -9.10 20.56
CA ASN A 359 -0.23 -7.97 20.23
C ASN A 359 -0.32 -7.75 18.72
N THR A 360 0.75 -8.03 17.97
CA THR A 360 0.72 -8.08 16.51
C THR A 360 -0.15 -9.23 16.01
N ALA A 361 -0.08 -10.40 16.66
CA ALA A 361 -0.94 -11.53 16.31
C ALA A 361 -2.44 -11.19 16.49
N LYS A 362 -2.81 -10.54 17.60
CA LYS A 362 -4.19 -10.04 17.83
C LYS A 362 -4.63 -9.01 16.78
N TYR A 363 -3.73 -8.10 16.42
CA TYR A 363 -3.98 -7.15 15.33
C TYR A 363 -4.22 -7.88 14.00
N CYS A 364 -3.35 -8.83 13.64
CA CYS A 364 -3.48 -9.63 12.43
C CYS A 364 -4.79 -10.44 12.38
N MET A 365 -5.24 -11.01 13.50
CA MET A 365 -6.56 -11.67 13.56
C MET A 365 -7.70 -10.71 13.20
N SER A 366 -7.65 -9.48 13.70
CA SER A 366 -8.64 -8.45 13.37
C SER A 366 -8.59 -8.04 11.90
N VAL A 367 -7.38 -7.95 11.34
CA VAL A 367 -7.16 -7.72 9.90
C VAL A 367 -7.77 -8.84 9.06
N GLU A 368 -7.51 -10.10 9.40
CA GLU A 368 -8.02 -11.26 8.67
C GLU A 368 -9.55 -11.36 8.71
N ASP A 369 -10.16 -11.06 9.85
CA ASP A 369 -11.62 -11.03 9.96
C ASP A 369 -12.24 -9.92 9.12
N TYR A 370 -11.58 -8.76 9.06
CA TYR A 370 -12.01 -7.68 8.17
C TYR A 370 -11.85 -8.07 6.70
N ILE A 371 -10.73 -8.65 6.29
CA ILE A 371 -10.53 -9.15 4.92
C ILE A 371 -11.62 -10.17 4.58
N ALA A 372 -11.90 -11.12 5.46
CA ALA A 372 -12.94 -12.12 5.24
C ALA A 372 -14.33 -11.50 5.06
N GLU A 373 -14.69 -10.52 5.90
CA GLU A 373 -15.94 -9.77 5.76
C GLU A 373 -16.02 -9.03 4.41
N GLN A 374 -14.94 -8.37 4.00
CA GLN A 374 -14.88 -7.67 2.71
C GLN A 374 -14.99 -8.64 1.54
N LEU A 375 -14.32 -9.79 1.61
CA LEU A 375 -14.41 -10.82 0.58
C LEU A 375 -15.83 -11.36 0.48
N LYS A 376 -16.53 -11.61 1.60
CA LYS A 376 -17.93 -12.05 1.63
C LYS A 376 -18.89 -11.03 1.02
N GLN A 377 -18.73 -9.74 1.34
CA GLN A 377 -19.63 -8.68 0.88
C GLN A 377 -19.36 -8.24 -0.57
N ASN A 378 -18.08 -8.25 -0.98
CA ASN A 378 -17.63 -7.54 -2.17
C ASN A 378 -16.87 -8.45 -3.16
N THR A 379 -17.05 -9.78 -3.13
CA THR A 379 -16.28 -10.70 -4.01
C THR A 379 -16.37 -10.30 -5.49
N ALA A 380 -17.56 -9.92 -5.95
CA ALA A 380 -17.82 -9.56 -7.35
C ALA A 380 -17.40 -8.12 -7.71
N ASP A 381 -16.96 -7.34 -6.73
CA ASP A 381 -16.53 -5.95 -6.93
C ASP A 381 -15.49 -5.58 -5.87
N LEU A 382 -14.29 -6.18 -5.99
CA LEU A 382 -13.20 -5.98 -5.03
C LEU A 382 -12.74 -4.52 -4.92
N LYS A 383 -13.08 -3.66 -5.88
CA LYS A 383 -12.85 -2.22 -5.78
C LYS A 383 -13.57 -1.60 -4.58
N LYS A 384 -14.69 -2.17 -4.13
CA LYS A 384 -15.41 -1.72 -2.92
C LYS A 384 -14.70 -2.07 -1.62
N ALA A 385 -13.84 -3.10 -1.64
CA ALA A 385 -13.04 -3.49 -0.49
C ALA A 385 -11.78 -2.63 -0.32
N GLU A 386 -11.40 -1.88 -1.37
CA GLU A 386 -10.22 -1.03 -1.36
C GLU A 386 -10.44 0.23 -0.53
N ASP A 387 -9.53 0.46 0.41
CA ASP A 387 -9.53 1.60 1.32
C ASP A 387 -8.12 2.19 1.43
N ALA A 388 -7.73 2.83 0.33
CA ALA A 388 -6.42 3.45 0.16
C ALA A 388 -6.25 4.79 0.88
N LYS A 389 -7.34 5.37 1.40
CA LYS A 389 -7.32 6.67 2.07
C LYS A 389 -6.83 6.53 3.51
N PRO A 390 -5.78 7.26 3.92
CA PRO A 390 -5.31 7.20 5.29
C PRO A 390 -6.33 7.78 6.28
N TYR A 391 -6.53 7.09 7.40
CA TYR A 391 -7.29 7.62 8.53
C TYR A 391 -6.41 8.58 9.36
N PHE A 392 -6.87 9.81 9.51
CA PHE A 392 -6.25 10.84 10.34
C PHE A 392 -7.12 11.20 11.55
N GLY A 393 -6.50 11.81 12.55
CA GLY A 393 -7.15 12.29 13.77
C GLY A 393 -6.65 11.60 15.05
N GLY A 394 -7.30 11.96 16.16
CA GLY A 394 -7.13 11.24 17.43
C GLY A 394 -7.76 9.84 17.38
N ALA A 395 -7.51 9.03 18.41
CA ALA A 395 -8.03 7.66 18.49
C ALA A 395 -9.56 7.60 18.38
N GLU A 396 -10.28 8.53 19.02
CA GLU A 396 -11.74 8.60 18.98
C GLU A 396 -12.27 8.96 17.58
N GLU A 397 -11.65 9.94 16.92
CA GLU A 397 -12.03 10.38 15.57
C GLU A 397 -11.80 9.27 14.55
N ILE A 398 -10.63 8.63 14.59
CA ILE A 398 -10.32 7.49 13.72
C ILE A 398 -11.30 6.34 13.97
N THR A 399 -11.60 6.01 15.23
CA THR A 399 -12.56 4.96 15.57
C THR A 399 -13.95 5.28 15.01
N LYS A 400 -14.40 6.53 15.13
CA LYS A 400 -15.68 6.99 14.57
C LYS A 400 -15.70 6.88 13.05
N ASN A 401 -14.65 7.34 12.36
CA ASN A 401 -14.55 7.26 10.90
C ASN A 401 -14.50 5.81 10.40
N ARG A 402 -13.80 4.94 11.13
CA ARG A 402 -13.74 3.50 10.86
C ARG A 402 -15.06 2.78 11.11
N LYS A 403 -15.86 3.19 12.11
CA LYS A 403 -17.23 2.68 12.31
C LYS A 403 -18.09 2.81 11.07
N LEU A 404 -17.99 3.94 10.35
CA LEU A 404 -18.73 4.17 9.11
C LEU A 404 -18.36 3.21 7.97
N LYS A 405 -17.25 2.49 8.11
CA LYS A 405 -16.70 1.52 7.15
C LYS A 405 -16.69 0.09 7.71
N ASN A 406 -17.39 -0.17 8.81
CA ASN A 406 -17.39 -1.47 9.52
C ASN A 406 -15.98 -1.91 9.98
N LYS A 407 -15.12 -0.95 10.36
CA LYS A 407 -13.72 -1.15 10.78
C LYS A 407 -13.44 -0.77 12.25
N ASP A 408 -14.46 -0.72 13.10
CA ASP A 408 -14.32 -0.11 14.44
C ASP A 408 -13.48 -0.89 15.44
N TYR A 409 -13.20 -2.14 15.14
CA TYR A 409 -12.28 -3.02 15.86
C TYR A 409 -10.86 -3.04 15.25
N PHE A 410 -10.64 -2.29 14.16
CA PHE A 410 -9.38 -2.16 13.44
C PHE A 410 -8.61 -0.97 14.02
N THR A 411 -7.48 -1.21 14.69
CA THR A 411 -6.62 -0.13 15.23
C THR A 411 -5.20 -0.27 14.69
N LYS A 412 -4.23 -0.47 15.57
CA LYS A 412 -2.81 -0.71 15.33
C LYS A 412 -2.32 -1.66 16.43
N PRO A 413 -1.25 -2.44 16.23
CA PRO A 413 -0.67 -3.17 17.34
C PRO A 413 -0.10 -2.16 18.35
N VAL A 414 -0.31 -2.44 19.64
CA VAL A 414 0.16 -1.62 20.76
C VAL A 414 1.19 -2.42 21.54
N TYR A 415 2.36 -1.84 21.76
CA TYR A 415 3.45 -2.47 22.50
C TYR A 415 3.63 -1.74 23.83
N SER A 416 2.61 -1.80 24.68
CA SER A 416 2.52 -0.95 25.87
C SER A 416 3.63 -1.23 26.89
N TYR A 417 3.93 -0.18 27.66
CA TYR A 417 4.82 -0.21 28.81
C TYR A 417 4.28 -1.07 29.98
N ASP A 418 3.03 -1.54 29.93
CA ASP A 418 2.42 -2.36 30.99
C ASP A 418 3.00 -3.78 31.04
N THR A 419 3.69 -4.20 29.97
CA THR A 419 4.37 -5.49 29.93
C THR A 419 5.87 -5.28 30.08
N LEU A 420 6.41 -5.65 31.24
CA LEU A 420 7.84 -5.47 31.57
C LEU A 420 8.77 -6.05 30.49
N SER A 421 8.41 -7.17 29.85
CA SER A 421 9.20 -7.77 28.77
C SER A 421 9.25 -6.94 27.48
N ASN A 422 8.24 -6.10 27.20
CA ASN A 422 8.30 -5.19 26.05
C ASN A 422 9.25 -4.02 26.34
N VAL A 423 9.23 -3.53 27.58
CA VAL A 423 10.06 -2.40 28.06
C VAL A 423 11.53 -2.78 28.15
N THR A 424 11.86 -3.92 28.76
CA THR A 424 13.25 -4.37 28.92
C THR A 424 13.75 -5.19 27.73
N GLY A 425 12.85 -5.60 26.84
CA GLY A 425 13.15 -6.39 25.65
C GLY A 425 13.68 -5.58 24.48
N GLY A 426 13.52 -4.25 24.44
CA GLY A 426 14.01 -3.39 23.34
C GLY A 426 12.95 -2.90 22.35
N LEU A 427 11.73 -3.47 22.37
CA LEU A 427 10.69 -3.06 21.42
C LEU A 427 10.18 -1.66 21.70
N THR A 428 9.96 -1.33 22.97
CA THR A 428 9.36 -0.03 23.32
C THR A 428 10.31 1.14 23.05
N ILE A 429 11.62 0.99 23.27
CA ILE A 429 12.59 2.03 22.90
C ILE A 429 12.83 2.10 21.38
N ALA A 430 12.66 1.00 20.65
CA ALA A 430 12.76 1.00 19.19
C ALA A 430 11.56 1.67 18.50
N LEU A 431 10.36 1.56 19.10
CA LEU A 431 9.10 1.79 18.39
C LEU A 431 8.07 2.63 19.15
N ASN A 432 8.34 3.09 20.38
CA ASN A 432 7.44 3.76 21.31
C ASN A 432 5.99 3.24 21.24
N ASP A 433 5.23 3.72 20.25
CA ASP A 433 3.94 3.19 19.86
C ASP A 433 3.69 3.37 18.35
N ILE A 434 3.33 2.32 17.58
CA ILE A 434 3.23 2.39 16.09
C ILE A 434 2.53 3.67 15.58
N TRP A 435 3.22 4.42 14.71
CA TRP A 435 2.72 5.68 14.18
C TRP A 435 1.75 5.50 13.01
N ALA A 436 2.12 4.68 12.02
CA ALA A 436 1.31 4.44 10.82
C ALA A 436 1.30 2.96 10.43
N ALA A 437 0.25 2.53 9.73
CA ALA A 437 0.12 1.16 9.26
C ALA A 437 -0.50 1.10 7.86
N GLU A 438 -0.10 0.10 7.08
CA GLU A 438 -0.70 -0.26 5.80
C GLU A 438 -0.95 -1.77 5.77
N VAL A 439 -2.10 -2.17 5.25
CA VAL A 439 -2.43 -3.56 4.95
C VAL A 439 -2.76 -3.70 3.47
N LEU A 440 -2.02 -4.56 2.78
CA LEU A 440 -2.27 -4.91 1.38
C LEU A 440 -2.75 -6.36 1.29
N LEU A 441 -3.89 -6.61 0.67
CA LEU A 441 -4.25 -7.95 0.22
C LEU A 441 -3.52 -8.20 -1.10
N LYS A 442 -2.55 -9.13 -1.08
CA LYS A 442 -1.59 -9.35 -2.16
C LYS A 442 -2.07 -10.42 -3.13
N GLU A 443 -2.60 -11.51 -2.62
CA GLU A 443 -3.01 -12.67 -3.43
C GLU A 443 -4.25 -13.33 -2.83
N LEU A 444 -5.08 -13.92 -3.69
CA LEU A 444 -6.26 -14.68 -3.31
C LEU A 444 -6.38 -15.94 -4.19
N ASN A 445 -5.85 -17.05 -3.68
CA ASN A 445 -5.95 -18.34 -4.35
C ASN A 445 -7.31 -18.97 -4.06
N THR A 446 -8.19 -19.02 -5.06
CA THR A 446 -9.56 -19.52 -4.92
C THR A 446 -9.70 -20.95 -5.42
N ASP A 447 -10.32 -21.81 -4.61
CA ASP A 447 -10.80 -23.14 -4.98
C ASP A 447 -12.28 -23.28 -4.63
N ASN A 448 -13.14 -23.12 -5.63
CA ASN A 448 -14.59 -22.96 -5.46
C ASN A 448 -14.89 -21.83 -4.46
N ASP A 449 -15.59 -22.14 -3.37
CA ASP A 449 -15.92 -21.18 -2.31
C ASP A 449 -14.80 -21.03 -1.28
N ASN A 450 -13.78 -21.88 -1.29
CA ASN A 450 -12.65 -21.77 -0.38
C ASN A 450 -11.56 -20.87 -0.96
N TYR A 451 -10.82 -20.21 -0.09
CA TYR A 451 -9.68 -19.41 -0.49
C TYR A 451 -8.50 -19.54 0.47
N LYS A 452 -7.31 -19.26 -0.06
CA LYS A 452 -6.12 -18.93 0.70
C LYS A 452 -5.70 -17.51 0.31
N ALA A 453 -5.76 -16.59 1.26
CA ALA A 453 -5.42 -15.19 1.09
C ALA A 453 -4.02 -14.93 1.65
N LYS A 454 -3.21 -14.20 0.89
CA LYS A 454 -1.91 -13.70 1.31
C LYS A 454 -1.96 -12.18 1.43
N TYR A 455 -1.54 -11.64 2.55
CA TYR A 455 -1.55 -10.20 2.81
C TYR A 455 -0.22 -9.73 3.40
N GLN A 456 0.10 -8.46 3.16
CA GLN A 456 1.27 -7.77 3.69
C GLN A 456 0.81 -6.75 4.72
N VAL A 457 1.52 -6.68 5.84
CA VAL A 457 1.41 -5.61 6.82
C VAL A 457 2.70 -4.81 6.80
N THR A 458 2.59 -3.50 6.66
CA THR A 458 3.70 -2.57 6.82
C THR A 458 3.38 -1.63 7.99
N LEU A 459 4.23 -1.65 9.01
CA LEU A 459 4.13 -0.79 10.18
C LEU A 459 5.26 0.23 10.14
N TRP A 460 4.93 1.46 10.52
CA TRP A 460 5.86 2.58 10.56
C TRP A 460 5.86 3.20 11.94
N ASP A 461 7.03 3.62 12.39
CA ASP A 461 7.16 4.41 13.60
C ASP A 461 8.28 5.47 13.46
N HIS A 462 8.41 6.36 14.44
CA HIS A 462 9.41 7.41 14.45
C HIS A 462 10.45 7.14 15.53
N PHE A 463 11.72 7.11 15.11
CA PHE A 463 12.83 7.20 16.05
C PHE A 463 13.17 8.67 16.28
N GLY A 464 12.37 9.31 17.15
CA GLY A 464 12.60 10.65 17.66
C GLY A 464 11.75 10.93 18.89
N LEU A 465 12.02 12.06 19.55
CA LEU A 465 11.31 12.49 20.76
C LEU A 465 10.64 13.84 20.57
N ASP A 466 9.52 14.05 21.23
CA ASP A 466 8.89 15.35 21.38
C ASP A 466 8.97 15.89 22.82
N LEU A 467 8.45 17.10 23.04
CA LEU A 467 8.46 17.70 24.37
C LEU A 467 7.57 16.91 25.37
N PRO A 468 6.35 16.45 25.02
CA PRO A 468 5.58 15.53 25.86
C PRO A 468 6.34 14.26 26.31
N ASP A 469 7.25 13.71 25.50
CA ASP A 469 8.09 12.59 25.92
C ASP A 469 8.98 12.93 27.12
N MET A 470 9.40 14.20 27.25
CA MET A 470 10.18 14.72 28.39
C MET A 470 9.34 14.97 29.65
N GLU A 471 8.01 14.82 29.56
CA GLU A 471 7.04 14.96 30.66
C GLU A 471 6.53 13.60 31.16
N LYS A 472 7.26 12.51 30.90
CA LYS A 472 6.94 11.17 31.40
C LYS A 472 7.68 10.83 32.69
N VAL A 473 7.07 9.98 33.52
CA VAL A 473 7.56 9.63 34.88
C VAL A 473 8.95 8.99 34.89
N PHE A 474 9.36 8.29 33.83
CA PHE A 474 10.70 7.71 33.78
C PHE A 474 11.82 8.76 33.66
N ASN A 475 11.51 9.98 33.21
CA ASN A 475 12.49 11.07 33.13
C ASN A 475 12.85 11.66 34.49
N ILE A 476 12.09 11.35 35.54
CA ILE A 476 12.43 11.74 36.91
C ILE A 476 13.16 10.63 37.68
N ILE A 477 13.40 9.47 37.05
CA ILE A 477 14.17 8.37 37.64
C ILE A 477 15.64 8.57 37.29
N PRO A 478 16.55 8.76 38.28
CA PRO A 478 17.97 8.93 38.02
C PRO A 478 18.55 7.81 37.15
N SER A 479 19.44 8.17 36.22
CA SER A 479 20.05 7.30 35.20
C SER A 479 19.13 6.70 34.14
N VAL A 480 17.86 6.40 34.46
CA VAL A 480 16.88 5.95 33.45
C VAL A 480 16.48 7.11 32.53
N GLY A 481 16.19 8.28 33.11
CA GLY A 481 15.81 9.49 32.37
C GLY A 481 16.92 10.06 31.47
N GLU A 482 18.19 9.74 31.76
CA GLU A 482 19.36 10.17 30.98
C GLU A 482 19.27 9.72 29.52
N THR A 483 18.66 8.56 29.26
CA THR A 483 18.40 8.04 27.90
C THR A 483 17.61 9.02 27.04
N PHE A 484 16.48 9.50 27.54
CA PHE A 484 15.60 10.39 26.79
C PHE A 484 16.13 11.82 26.80
N LEU A 485 16.77 12.22 27.90
CA LEU A 485 17.41 13.52 28.05
C LEU A 485 18.49 13.76 26.99
N THR A 486 19.45 12.84 26.88
CA THR A 486 20.57 12.95 25.94
C THR A 486 20.07 12.88 24.50
N TRP A 487 19.16 11.96 24.19
CA TRP A 487 18.49 11.88 22.89
C TRP A 487 17.77 13.19 22.53
N PHE A 488 16.99 13.75 23.44
CA PHE A 488 16.26 15.00 23.24
C PHE A 488 17.19 16.19 22.98
N ILE A 489 18.30 16.31 23.72
CA ILE A 489 19.32 17.35 23.49
C ILE A 489 19.97 17.17 22.12
N LEU A 490 20.35 15.94 21.76
CA LEU A 490 20.95 15.65 20.46
C LEU A 490 19.99 16.06 19.31
N GLN A 491 18.70 15.75 19.44
CA GLN A 491 17.70 16.08 18.42
C GLN A 491 17.39 17.58 18.34
N HIS A 492 17.04 18.20 19.46
CA HIS A 492 16.45 19.54 19.49
C HIS A 492 17.44 20.68 19.74
N LEU A 493 18.63 20.38 20.28
CA LEU A 493 19.67 21.37 20.58
C LEU A 493 20.98 21.16 19.78
N ARG A 494 21.17 20.00 19.14
CA ARG A 494 22.34 19.71 18.28
C ARG A 494 21.99 19.43 16.82
N GLY A 495 20.71 19.27 16.49
CA GLY A 495 20.24 19.13 15.11
C GLY A 495 20.44 17.75 14.51
N TYR A 496 20.50 16.70 15.35
CA TYR A 496 20.49 15.33 14.87
C TYR A 496 19.08 14.94 14.39
N LYS A 497 19.02 14.43 13.17
CA LYS A 497 17.79 14.11 12.44
C LYS A 497 17.16 12.83 12.98
N PRO A 498 15.93 12.86 13.50
CA PRO A 498 15.16 11.65 13.72
C PRO A 498 14.86 10.99 12.38
N PHE A 499 14.47 9.72 12.40
CA PHE A 499 14.21 8.94 11.19
C PHE A 499 12.99 8.05 11.38
N ILE A 500 12.45 7.52 10.29
CA ILE A 500 11.31 6.60 10.36
C ILE A 500 11.79 5.15 10.37
N THR A 501 11.18 4.32 11.20
CA THR A 501 11.36 2.88 11.20
C THR A 501 10.27 2.24 10.35
N LYS A 502 10.61 1.16 9.64
CA LYS A 502 9.68 0.41 8.81
C LYS A 502 9.85 -1.09 9.07
N MET A 503 8.74 -1.75 9.35
CA MET A 503 8.66 -3.19 9.55
C MET A 503 7.63 -3.75 8.59
N THR A 504 8.05 -4.64 7.69
CA THR A 504 7.16 -5.25 6.70
C THR A 504 7.19 -6.76 6.85
N PHE A 505 6.02 -7.38 6.98
CA PHE A 505 5.89 -8.84 7.04
C PHE A 505 4.63 -9.31 6.32
N GLU A 506 4.66 -10.56 5.86
CA GLU A 506 3.53 -11.20 5.19
C GLU A 506 2.90 -12.26 6.09
N ARG A 507 1.61 -12.50 5.85
CA ARG A 507 0.79 -13.51 6.51
C ARG A 507 -0.14 -14.16 5.50
N GLU A 508 -0.57 -15.36 5.83
CA GLU A 508 -1.51 -16.12 5.03
C GLU A 508 -2.61 -16.68 5.94
N PHE A 509 -3.83 -16.67 5.43
CA PHE A 509 -4.94 -17.33 6.10
C PHE A 509 -5.86 -17.99 5.08
N ALA A 510 -6.57 -19.03 5.53
CA ALA A 510 -7.59 -19.69 4.74
C ALA A 510 -8.99 -19.30 5.22
N GLY A 511 -9.95 -19.38 4.30
CA GLY A 511 -11.35 -19.10 4.60
C GLY A 511 -12.28 -19.65 3.53
N ASN A 512 -13.57 -19.42 3.76
CA ASN A 512 -14.62 -19.64 2.78
C ASN A 512 -15.26 -18.29 2.45
N ILE A 513 -15.64 -18.07 1.20
CA ILE A 513 -16.19 -16.79 0.74
C ILE A 513 -17.54 -16.45 1.39
N ASN A 514 -18.21 -17.44 1.95
CA ASN A 514 -19.46 -17.26 2.69
C ASN A 514 -19.23 -16.97 4.19
N ASP A 515 -17.99 -17.09 4.68
CA ASP A 515 -17.62 -16.84 6.08
C ASP A 515 -16.96 -15.46 6.23
N GLY A 516 -17.63 -14.56 6.94
CA GLY A 516 -17.13 -13.24 7.29
C GLY A 516 -16.61 -13.20 8.72
N LYS A 517 -16.62 -12.01 9.33
CA LYS A 517 -16.15 -11.81 10.70
C LYS A 517 -16.93 -12.67 11.70
N ASN A 518 -18.26 -12.59 11.65
CA ASN A 518 -19.13 -13.23 12.64
C ASN A 518 -18.98 -14.76 12.61
N GLU A 519 -18.94 -15.37 11.42
CA GLU A 519 -18.76 -16.81 11.29
C GLU A 519 -17.39 -17.26 11.81
N ARG A 520 -16.33 -16.49 11.54
CA ARG A 520 -14.97 -16.78 12.04
C ARG A 520 -14.85 -16.63 13.56
N GLU A 521 -15.46 -15.60 14.14
CA GLU A 521 -15.50 -15.42 15.59
C GLU A 521 -16.23 -16.56 16.30
N ASN A 522 -17.37 -17.00 15.77
CA ASN A 522 -18.12 -18.11 16.33
C ASN A 522 -17.31 -19.43 16.26
N LYS A 523 -16.65 -19.70 15.13
CA LYS A 523 -15.77 -20.88 14.99
C LYS A 523 -14.66 -20.89 16.04
N ARG A 524 -13.99 -19.76 16.27
CA ARG A 524 -12.95 -19.65 17.30
C ARG A 524 -13.50 -19.89 18.71
N LYS A 525 -14.65 -19.30 19.05
CA LYS A 525 -15.31 -19.53 20.36
C LYS A 525 -15.68 -21.00 20.58
N ASP A 526 -16.18 -21.67 19.53
CA ASP A 526 -16.51 -23.09 19.59
C ASP A 526 -15.26 -23.97 19.76
N GLU A 527 -14.16 -23.64 19.08
CA GLU A 527 -12.87 -24.31 19.25
C GLU A 527 -12.29 -24.12 20.66
N GLU A 528 -12.35 -22.91 21.20
CA GLU A 528 -11.94 -22.61 22.58
C GLU A 528 -12.78 -23.41 23.58
N ARG A 529 -14.10 -23.44 23.41
CA ARG A 529 -15.01 -24.23 24.25
C ARG A 529 -14.67 -25.73 24.19
N LYS A 530 -14.42 -26.28 23.00
CA LYS A 530 -14.00 -27.69 22.83
C LYS A 530 -12.67 -27.98 23.52
N LYS A 531 -11.68 -27.09 23.38
CA LYS A 531 -10.38 -27.22 24.07
C LYS A 531 -10.54 -27.18 25.60
N ALA A 532 -11.37 -26.29 26.11
CA ALA A 532 -11.67 -26.19 27.54
C ALA A 532 -12.37 -27.44 28.08
N GLN A 533 -13.34 -27.99 27.32
CA GLN A 533 -14.01 -29.25 27.67
C GLN A 533 -13.02 -30.42 27.72
N GLN A 534 -12.18 -30.58 26.68
CA GLN A 534 -11.15 -31.63 26.65
C GLN A 534 -10.13 -31.50 27.79
N TRP A 535 -9.75 -30.27 28.15
CA TRP A 535 -8.88 -30.03 29.29
C TRP A 535 -9.56 -30.42 30.61
N ALA A 536 -10.81 -30.01 30.82
CA ALA A 536 -11.58 -30.36 32.01
C ALA A 536 -11.80 -31.89 32.14
N GLU A 537 -12.04 -32.60 31.05
CA GLU A 537 -12.13 -34.06 31.02
C GLU A 537 -10.80 -34.72 31.41
N LYS A 538 -9.67 -34.22 30.88
CA LYS A 538 -8.34 -34.71 31.24
C LYS A 538 -8.02 -34.48 32.72
N GLU A 539 -8.33 -33.30 33.25
CA GLU A 539 -8.11 -32.99 34.68
C GLU A 539 -9.01 -33.82 35.60
N ARG A 540 -10.29 -34.01 35.25
CA ARG A 540 -11.18 -34.95 35.97
C ARG A 540 -10.64 -36.36 35.95
N ALA A 541 -10.13 -36.84 34.82
CA ALA A 541 -9.54 -38.17 34.72
C ALA A 541 -8.25 -38.33 35.55
N LYS A 542 -7.44 -37.27 35.71
CA LYS A 542 -6.28 -37.27 36.61
C LYS A 542 -6.72 -37.35 38.08
N MET A 543 -7.65 -36.49 38.51
CA MET A 543 -8.17 -36.49 39.88
C MET A 543 -8.81 -37.82 40.28
N MET A 544 -9.40 -38.56 39.33
CA MET A 544 -9.99 -39.89 39.59
C MET A 544 -8.94 -41.03 39.62
N ARG A 545 -7.68 -40.77 39.24
CA ARG A 545 -6.56 -41.72 39.28
C ARG A 545 -5.60 -41.49 40.44
N GLU A 546 -5.68 -40.36 41.12
CA GLU A 546 -4.92 -40.12 42.35
C GLU A 546 -5.57 -40.87 43.52
N PRO A 547 -4.79 -41.55 44.40
CA PRO A 547 -5.34 -42.25 45.55
C PRO A 547 -6.08 -41.25 46.44
N LYS A 548 -7.36 -41.51 46.73
CA LYS A 548 -8.01 -40.88 47.87
C LYS A 548 -7.31 -41.42 49.12
N PHE A 549 -6.59 -40.55 49.82
CA PHE A 549 -5.92 -40.84 51.08
C PHE A 549 -6.85 -41.55 52.07
#